data_AF-G7ECS2-F1
#
_entry.id   AF-G7ECS2-F1
#
_cell.length_a   1.000
_cell.length_b   1.000
_cell.length_c   1.000
_cell.angle_alpha   90.00
_cell.angle_beta   90.00
_cell.angle_gamma   90.00
#
_symmetry.space_group_name_H-M   'P 1'
#
loop_
_entity.id
_entity.type
_entity.pdbx_description
1 polymer ?
#
loop_
_entity_poly.entity_id
_entity_poly.type
_entity_poly.pdbx_seq_one_letter_code
_entity_poly.pdbx_strand_id
1 'polypeptide(L)' 'MSRPLRIEYENAFYHVMNRGRGRENTFLSDDDFKHFLKN' A
#
# COMPACT_ATOMS: atom_id res chain seq x y z
N MET A 1 -5.99 12.18 13.45
CA MET A 1 -5.21 13.21 12.71
C MET A 1 -5.63 13.16 11.26
N SER A 2 -5.93 14.31 10.65
CA SER A 2 -6.09 14.41 9.21
C SER A 2 -4.76 14.07 8.52
N ARG A 3 -4.84 13.37 7.39
CA ARG A 3 -3.63 13.08 6.60
C ARG A 3 -3.19 14.40 5.94
N PRO A 4 -1.89 14.72 5.90
CA PRO A 4 -1.41 15.89 5.19
C PRO A 4 -1.73 15.76 3.69
N LEU A 5 -1.80 16.90 3.00
CA LEU A 5 -2.01 16.95 1.55
C LEU A 5 -0.90 16.16 0.85
N ARG A 6 -1.28 15.22 -0.03
CA ARG A 6 -0.33 14.52 -0.89
C ARG A 6 0.04 15.48 -2.02
N ILE A 7 1.32 15.85 -2.09
CA ILE A 7 1.86 16.65 -3.18
C ILE A 7 2.14 15.71 -4.35
N GLU A 8 1.62 16.07 -5.52
CA GLU A 8 1.79 15.32 -6.76
C GLU A 8 2.57 16.17 -7.77
N TYR A 9 3.53 15.53 -8.41
CA TYR A 9 4.40 16.02 -9.47
C TYR A 9 4.22 15.17 -10.71
N GLU A 10 4.18 15.83 -11.86
CA GLU A 10 4.10 15.18 -13.16
C GLU A 10 5.36 14.35 -13.45
N ASN A 11 5.19 13.13 -13.97
CA ASN A 11 6.27 12.22 -14.37
C ASN A 11 7.25 11.80 -13.24
N ALA A 12 6.90 12.04 -11.98
CA ALA A 12 7.71 11.60 -10.86
C ALA A 12 7.50 10.12 -10.52
N PHE A 13 8.55 9.49 -9.99
CA PHE A 13 8.46 8.16 -9.39
C PHE A 13 8.09 8.28 -7.91
N TYR A 14 7.14 7.45 -7.47
CA TYR A 14 6.71 7.39 -6.07
C TYR A 14 7.01 6.02 -5.48
N HIS A 15 7.61 6.01 -4.29
CA HIS A 15 7.70 4.79 -3.51
C HIS A 15 6.38 4.58 -2.76
N VAL A 16 5.62 3.56 -3.15
CA VAL A 16 4.37 3.16 -2.49
C VAL A 16 4.61 1.90 -1.67
N MET A 17 4.27 1.96 -0.37
CA MET A 17 4.32 0.80 0.52
C MET A 17 2.98 0.63 1.21
N ASN A 18 2.54 -0.62 1.35
CA ASN A 18 1.42 -1.01 2.18
C ASN A 18 1.91 -1.81 3.38
N ARG A 19 1.33 -1.58 4.56
CA ARG A 19 1.70 -2.26 5.79
C ARG A 19 0.45 -2.51 6.64
N GLY A 20 0.36 -3.72 7.21
CA GLY A 20 -0.64 -4.06 8.21
C GLY A 20 -0.65 -3.10 9.40
N ARG A 21 -1.85 -2.88 9.94
CA ARG A 21 -2.05 -2.09 11.16
C ARG A 21 -1.22 -2.72 12.29
N GLY A 22 -0.64 -1.89 13.15
CA GLY A 22 0.07 -2.43 14.33
C GLY A 22 1.29 -3.30 14.00
N ARG A 23 1.89 -3.18 12.80
CA ARG A 23 2.99 -4.04 12.32
C ARG A 23 2.56 -5.49 12.02
N GLU A 24 1.26 -5.75 11.94
CA GLU A 24 0.73 -7.06 11.55
C GLU A 24 1.09 -7.39 10.10
N ASN A 25 0.98 -8.69 9.79
CA ASN A 25 1.17 -9.18 8.43
C ASN A 25 0.10 -8.57 7.52
N THR A 26 0.52 -8.03 6.37
CA THR A 26 -0.40 -7.47 5.36
C THR A 26 -1.22 -8.56 4.66
N PHE A 27 -0.64 -9.76 4.52
CA PHE A 27 -1.27 -10.94 3.94
C PHE A 27 -1.06 -12.11 4.91
N LEU A 28 -2.08 -12.94 5.11
CA LEU A 28 -2.00 -14.09 6.01
C LEU A 28 -1.58 -15.35 5.26
N SER A 29 -1.79 -15.37 3.94
CA SER A 29 -1.37 -16.42 3.03
C SER A 29 -0.94 -15.85 1.66
N ASP A 30 -0.24 -16.68 0.88
CA ASP A 30 0.12 -16.34 -0.50
C ASP A 30 -1.11 -16.14 -1.40
N ASP A 31 -2.23 -16.80 -1.08
CA ASP A 31 -3.45 -16.67 -1.86
C ASP A 31 -4.09 -15.28 -1.66
N ASP A 32 -4.01 -14.69 -0.46
CA ASP A 32 -4.45 -13.32 -0.21
C ASP A 32 -3.69 -12.33 -1.10
N PHE A 33 -2.37 -12.52 -1.23
CA PHE A 33 -1.52 -11.72 -2.10
C PHE A 33 -1.88 -11.91 -3.58
N LYS A 34 -2.06 -13.16 -4.03
CA LYS A 34 -2.49 -13.44 -5.42
C LYS A 34 -3.86 -12.84 -5.72
N HIS A 35 -4.78 -12.86 -4.76
CA HIS A 35 -6.09 -12.22 -4.91
C HIS A 35 -5.97 -10.69 -5.00
N PHE A 36 -5.12 -10.07 -4.18
CA PHE A 36 -4.86 -8.63 -4.26
C PHE A 36 -4.32 -8.18 -5.62
N LEU A 37 -3.52 -9.01 -6.29
CA LEU A 37 -2.96 -8.72 -7.61
C LEU A 37 -3.87 -9.04 -8.80
N LYS A 38 -4.97 -9.77 -8.59
CA LYS A 38 -5.93 -10.07 -9.65
C LYS A 38 -6.88 -8.89 -9.83
N ASN A 39 -6.78 -8.21 -10.97
CA ASN A 39 -7.71 -7.17 -11.42
C ASN A 39 -9.07 -7.73 -11.80
#